data_AF-A0A2W1E8X6-F1
#
_entry.id   AF-A0A2W1E8X6-F1
#
_cell.length_a   1.000
_cell.length_b   1.000
_cell.length_c   1.000
_cell.angle_alpha   90.00
_cell.angle_beta   90.00
_cell.angle_gamma   90.00
#
_symmetry.space_group_name_H-M   'P 1'
#
loop_
_entity.id
_entity.type
_entity.pdbx_description
1 polymer ?
#
loop_
_entity_poly.entity_id
_entity_poly.type
_entity_poly.pdbx_seq_one_letter_code
_entity_poly.pdbx_strand_id
1 'polypeptide(L)'
;MTANLIGGFFTRLEASRKYLFGCCSVYGIANDSIIKGAFVVRGQEALPAFDVAPDVESYEFTKLDPTKEEDREFVNDQWSWDKPLVVGDKTYEWADGKVFK
;
A
#
# COMPACT_ATOMS: atom_id res chain seq x y z
N MET A 1 -8.02 -1.81 14.38
CA MET A 1 -6.64 -1.63 14.91
C MET A 1 -5.60 -1.57 13.79
N THR A 2 -5.75 -2.36 12.72
CA THR A 2 -4.86 -2.39 11.54
C THR A 2 -4.58 -1.02 10.91
N ALA A 3 -5.58 -0.12 10.84
CA ALA A 3 -5.39 1.25 10.36
C ALA A 3 -4.37 2.07 11.19
N ASN A 4 -4.18 1.76 12.47
CA ASN A 4 -3.17 2.42 13.31
C ASN A 4 -1.75 1.96 12.94
N LEU A 5 -1.58 0.71 12.50
CA LEU A 5 -0.30 0.21 12.01
C LEU A 5 0.15 0.97 10.77
N ILE A 6 -0.76 1.22 9.81
CA ILE A 6 -0.48 2.05 8.63
C ILE A 6 -0.06 3.47 9.06
N GLY A 7 -0.76 4.06 10.03
CA GLY A 7 -0.40 5.39 10.54
C GLY A 7 1.00 5.43 11.18
N GLY A 8 1.36 4.41 11.96
CA GLY A 8 2.69 4.26 12.53
C GLY A 8 3.76 4.10 11.46
N PHE A 9 3.50 3.28 10.45
CA PHE A 9 4.40 3.09 9.31
C PHE A 9 4.62 4.41 8.55
N PHE A 10 3.56 5.14 8.24
CA PHE A 10 3.65 6.44 7.55
C PHE A 10 4.43 7.47 8.37
N THR A 11 4.28 7.46 9.70
CA THR A 11 5.06 8.36 10.58
C THR A 11 6.57 8.06 10.46
N ARG A 12 6.96 6.81 10.29
CA ARG A 12 8.37 6.41 10.10
C ARG A 12 8.87 6.71 8.69
N LEU A 13 7.99 6.64 7.68
CA LEU A 13 8.29 7.04 6.30
C LEU A 13 8.44 8.55 6.10
N GLU A 14 8.19 9.39 7.11
CA GLU A 14 8.37 10.85 7.01
C GLU A 14 9.77 11.26 6.54
N ALA A 15 10.81 10.51 6.94
CA ALA A 15 12.18 10.75 6.48
C ALA A 15 12.31 10.68 4.94
N SER A 16 11.44 9.92 4.28
CA SER A 16 11.38 9.71 2.85
C SER A 16 10.21 10.41 2.15
N ARG A 17 9.51 11.34 2.83
CA ARG A 17 8.32 12.02 2.28
C ARG A 17 8.54 12.66 0.90
N LYS A 18 9.75 13.17 0.64
CA LYS A 18 10.12 13.79 -0.65
C LYS A 18 10.21 12.79 -1.82
N TYR A 19 10.22 11.49 -1.53
CA TYR A 19 10.47 10.42 -2.50
C TYR A 19 9.28 9.48 -2.66
N LEU A 20 8.21 9.66 -1.87
CA LEU A 20 7.09 8.73 -1.79
C LEU A 20 5.75 9.48 -1.88
N PHE A 21 4.84 8.96 -2.69
CA PHE A 21 3.45 9.35 -2.70
C PHE A 21 2.60 8.10 -2.93
N GLY A 22 1.49 7.93 -2.23
CA GLY A 22 0.63 6.77 -2.44
C GLY A 22 -0.41 6.59 -1.36
N CYS A 23 -0.99 5.40 -1.31
CA CYS A 23 -1.94 5.04 -0.25
C CYS A 23 -1.82 3.57 0.12
N CYS A 24 -2.20 3.26 1.36
CA CYS A 24 -2.44 1.91 1.84
C CYS A 24 -3.90 1.80 2.29
N SER A 25 -4.52 0.68 1.98
CA SER A 25 -5.86 0.30 2.42
C SER A 25 -5.81 -0.95 3.29
N VAL A 26 -6.76 -1.03 4.22
CA VAL A 26 -7.08 -2.21 5.00
C VAL A 26 -8.31 -2.85 4.37
N TYR A 27 -8.19 -4.12 4.02
CA TYR A 27 -9.28 -4.95 3.56
C TYR A 27 -9.60 -6.02 4.60
N GLY A 28 -10.87 -6.32 4.83
CA GLY A 28 -11.33 -7.37 5.74
C GLY A 28 -11.82 -6.87 7.10
N ILE A 29 -11.86 -7.79 8.07
CA ILE A 29 -12.44 -7.56 9.41
C ILE A 29 -11.39 -7.79 10.51
N ALA A 30 -11.79 -7.55 11.77
CA ALA A 30 -10.88 -7.76 12.91
C ALA A 30 -10.36 -9.21 12.95
N ASN A 31 -9.02 -9.36 13.04
CA ASN A 31 -8.27 -10.62 13.05
C ASN A 31 -8.18 -11.36 11.69
N ASP A 32 -8.82 -10.86 10.63
CA ASP A 32 -8.70 -11.39 9.26
C ASP A 32 -8.68 -10.20 8.29
N SER A 33 -7.54 -9.50 8.26
CA SER A 33 -7.37 -8.28 7.47
C SER A 33 -6.05 -8.25 6.71
N ILE A 34 -6.07 -7.70 5.51
CA ILE A 34 -4.91 -7.55 4.62
C ILE A 34 -4.65 -6.06 4.39
N ILE A 35 -3.38 -5.66 4.45
CA ILE A 35 -2.95 -4.33 4.06
C ILE A 35 -2.43 -4.42 2.62
N LYS A 36 -2.95 -3.59 1.73
CA LYS A 36 -2.45 -3.45 0.36
C LYS A 36 -2.42 -2.00 -0.05
N GLY A 37 -1.42 -1.61 -0.84
CA GLY A 37 -1.20 -0.23 -1.19
C GLY A 37 -0.44 -0.08 -2.50
N ALA A 38 -0.52 1.12 -3.07
CA ALA A 38 0.15 1.49 -4.31
C ALA A 38 0.88 2.81 -4.09
N PHE A 39 2.18 2.81 -4.37
CA PHE A 39 3.06 3.95 -4.19
C PHE A 39 3.80 4.30 -5.47
N VAL A 40 3.92 5.60 -5.71
CA VAL A 40 4.89 6.18 -6.62
C VAL A 40 6.15 6.50 -5.81
N VAL A 41 7.26 5.89 -6.23
CA VAL A 41 8.57 6.10 -5.62
C VAL A 41 9.46 6.84 -6.61
N ARG A 42 10.19 7.84 -6.11
CA ARG A 42 11.23 8.53 -6.88
C ARG A 42 12.49 7.66 -6.93
N GLY A 43 12.62 6.86 -7.98
CA GLY A 43 13.77 5.97 -8.20
C GLY A 43 13.38 4.76 -9.04
N GLN A 44 14.34 3.86 -9.29
CA GLN A 44 14.05 2.58 -9.96
C GLN A 44 13.70 1.46 -8.97
N GLU A 45 14.07 1.63 -7.71
CA GLU A 45 13.89 0.65 -6.63
C GLU A 45 13.09 1.27 -5.48
N ALA A 46 12.21 0.48 -4.88
CA ALA A 46 11.38 0.91 -3.77
C ALA A 46 12.16 0.95 -2.45
N LEU A 47 12.96 -0.08 -2.18
CA LEU A 47 13.63 -0.31 -0.89
C LEU A 47 14.35 0.92 -0.32
N PRO A 48 15.18 1.68 -1.09
CA PRO A 48 15.89 2.83 -0.52
C PRO A 48 14.98 3.92 0.06
N ALA A 49 13.74 4.03 -0.44
CA ALA A 49 12.78 4.99 0.09
C ALA A 49 12.00 4.43 1.30
N PHE A 50 11.84 3.11 1.42
CA PHE A 50 11.09 2.48 2.51
C PHE A 50 11.97 1.97 3.68
N ASP A 51 13.27 1.78 3.47
CA ASP A 51 14.24 1.24 4.45
C ASP A 51 14.43 2.14 5.70
N VAL A 52 13.91 3.37 5.65
CA VAL A 52 13.83 4.27 6.82
C VAL A 52 12.87 3.74 7.90
N ALA A 53 11.96 2.84 7.54
CA ALA A 53 11.02 2.22 8.46
C ALA A 53 11.39 0.74 8.70
N PRO A 54 11.60 0.30 9.95
CA PRO A 54 11.96 -1.09 10.26
C PRO A 54 10.87 -2.11 9.89
N ASP A 55 9.61 -1.67 9.76
CA ASP A 55 8.51 -2.54 9.36
C ASP A 55 8.53 -2.89 7.87
N VAL A 56 9.45 -2.33 7.07
CA VAL A 56 9.59 -2.61 5.64
C VAL A 56 9.71 -4.12 5.36
N GLU A 57 10.34 -4.87 6.26
CA GLU A 57 10.51 -6.33 6.16
C GLU A 57 9.19 -7.11 6.25
N SER A 58 8.12 -6.48 6.77
CA SER A 58 6.79 -7.08 6.85
C SER A 58 5.96 -6.89 5.58
N TYR A 59 6.48 -6.17 4.57
CA TYR A 59 5.78 -5.89 3.32
C TYR A 59 6.54 -6.45 2.13
N GLU A 60 5.79 -6.91 1.13
CA GLU A 60 6.32 -7.28 -0.18
C GLU A 60 6.17 -6.11 -1.16
N PHE A 61 7.24 -5.78 -1.88
CA PHE A 61 7.24 -4.72 -2.88
C PHE A 61 7.40 -5.30 -4.28
N THR A 62 6.34 -5.18 -5.08
CA THR A 62 6.37 -5.53 -6.50
C THR A 62 6.47 -4.26 -7.34
N LYS A 63 7.44 -4.23 -8.26
CA LYS A 63 7.55 -3.14 -9.23
C LYS A 63 6.49 -3.30 -10.30
N LEU A 64 5.63 -2.30 -10.44
CA LEU A 64 4.57 -2.25 -11.43
C LEU A 64 5.08 -1.64 -12.75
N ASP A 65 4.53 -2.10 -13.86
CA ASP A 65 4.84 -1.62 -15.20
C ASP A 65 3.68 -0.76 -15.74
N PRO A 66 3.89 0.55 -15.96
CA PRO A 66 2.83 1.44 -16.44
C PRO A 66 2.38 1.12 -17.88
N THR A 67 3.08 0.26 -18.61
CA THR A 67 2.67 -0.18 -19.96
C THR A 67 1.69 -1.34 -19.93
N LYS A 68 1.57 -2.06 -18.81
CA LYS A 68 0.61 -3.14 -18.62
C LYS A 68 -0.72 -2.60 -18.13
N GLU A 69 -1.80 -3.00 -18.79
CA GLU A 69 -3.15 -2.56 -18.44
C GLU A 69 -3.54 -3.01 -17.02
N GLU A 70 -3.21 -4.25 -16.65
CA GLU A 70 -3.49 -4.84 -15.34
C GLU A 70 -2.85 -4.04 -14.19
N ASP A 71 -1.60 -3.61 -14.34
CA ASP A 71 -0.88 -2.83 -13.33
C ASP A 71 -1.47 -1.41 -13.19
N ARG A 72 -1.95 -0.83 -14.30
CA ARG A 72 -2.65 0.47 -14.27
C ARG A 72 -4.00 0.36 -13.60
N GLU A 73 -4.76 -0.69 -13.88
CA GLU A 73 -6.02 -0.97 -13.20
C GLU A 73 -5.81 -1.18 -11.72
N PHE A 74 -4.77 -1.94 -11.32
CA PHE A 74 -4.43 -2.13 -9.92
C PHE A 74 -4.17 -0.79 -9.19
N VAL A 75 -3.40 0.12 -9.79
CA VAL A 75 -3.14 1.44 -9.21
C VAL A 75 -4.44 2.26 -9.09
N ASN A 76 -5.26 2.27 -10.14
CA ASN A 76 -6.55 2.97 -10.11
C ASN A 76 -7.47 2.43 -9.02
N ASP A 77 -7.59 1.11 -8.90
CA ASP A 77 -8.42 0.45 -7.89
C ASP A 77 -7.92 0.77 -6.48
N GLN A 78 -6.60 0.72 -6.30
CA GLN A 78 -6.01 0.99 -5.00
C GLN A 78 -6.14 2.45 -4.58
N TRP A 79 -6.15 3.39 -5.53
CA TRP A 79 -6.27 4.83 -5.28
C TRP A 79 -7.71 5.32 -5.19
N SER A 80 -8.65 4.64 -5.85
CA SER A 80 -10.08 4.99 -5.83
C SER A 80 -10.81 4.41 -4.61
N TRP A 81 -10.28 3.33 -4.02
CA TRP A 81 -10.87 2.63 -2.86
C TRP A 81 -12.25 2.01 -3.12
N ASP A 82 -12.68 1.91 -4.38
CA ASP A 82 -14.02 1.46 -4.75
C ASP A 82 -14.17 -0.07 -4.81
N LYS A 83 -13.07 -0.82 -4.89
CA LYS A 83 -13.13 -2.27 -5.12
C LYS A 83 -12.65 -3.08 -3.92
N PRO A 84 -13.34 -4.20 -3.60
CA PRO A 84 -12.85 -5.16 -2.62
C PRO A 84 -11.63 -5.92 -3.19
N LEU A 85 -10.83 -6.47 -2.28
CA LEU A 85 -9.63 -7.21 -2.63
C LEU A 85 -9.93 -8.71 -2.66
N VAL A 86 -9.70 -9.36 -3.82
CA VAL A 86 -9.82 -10.83 -3.93
C VAL A 86 -8.42 -11.45 -3.80
N VAL A 87 -8.25 -12.35 -2.83
CA VAL A 87 -7.01 -13.12 -2.63
C VAL A 87 -7.38 -14.60 -2.55
N GLY A 88 -7.06 -15.34 -3.62
CA GLY A 88 -7.50 -16.72 -3.79
C GLY A 88 -9.02 -16.79 -3.91
N ASP A 89 -9.66 -17.65 -3.10
CA ASP A 89 -11.11 -17.85 -3.08
C ASP A 89 -11.85 -16.89 -2.12
N LYS A 90 -11.14 -15.95 -1.48
CA LYS A 90 -11.71 -15.04 -0.48
C LYS A 90 -11.72 -13.60 -0.96
N THR A 91 -12.87 -12.95 -0.79
CA THR A 91 -13.06 -11.51 -1.01
C THR A 91 -12.99 -10.78 0.33
N TYR A 92 -12.11 -9.78 0.40
CA TYR A 92 -11.94 -8.89 1.54
C TYR A 92 -12.52 -7.52 1.19
N GLU A 93 -13.59 -7.14 1.89
CA GLU A 93 -14.23 -5.83 1.72
C GLU A 93 -13.30 -4.70 2.19
N TRP A 94 -13.37 -3.54 1.54
CA TRP A 94 -12.60 -2.38 1.98
C TRP A 94 -13.11 -1.87 3.34
N ALA A 95 -12.20 -1.61 4.28
CA ALA A 95 -12.56 -1.20 5.63
C ALA A 95 -12.05 0.20 6.00
N ASP A 96 -10.80 0.53 5.66
CA ASP A 96 -10.17 1.82 5.97
C ASP A 96 -8.99 2.07 5.03
N GLY A 97 -8.56 3.33 4.87
CA GLY A 97 -7.42 3.67 4.02
C GLY A 97 -6.73 4.95 4.47
N LYS A 98 -5.43 5.05 4.19
CA LYS A 98 -4.61 6.23 4.46
C LYS A 98 -3.78 6.61 3.26
N VAL A 99 -3.72 7.91 2.98
CA VAL A 99 -2.88 8.51 1.95
C VAL A 99 -1.58 9.00 2.58
N PHE A 100 -0.46 8.65 1.95
CA PHE A 100 0.86 9.20 2.23
C PHE A 100 1.19 10.27 1.18
N LYS A 101 1.32 11.51 1.63
CA LYS A 101 1.63 12.71 0.85
C LYS A 101 2.50 13.62 1.68
#